data_AF-A0A977KSX0-F1
#
_entry.id   AF-A0A977KSX0-F1
#
_cell.length_a   1.000
_cell.length_b   1.000
_cell.length_c   1.000
_cell.angle_alpha   90.00
_cell.angle_beta   90.00
_cell.angle_gamma   90.00
#
_symmetry.space_group_name_H-M   'P 1'
#
loop_
_entity.id
_entity.type
_entity.pdbx_description
1 polymer ?
#
loop_
_entity_poly.entity_id
_entity_poly.type
_entity_poly.pdbx_seq_one_letter_code
_entity_poly.pdbx_strand_id
1 'polypeptide(L)'
;MIDAVGGGPRLLPQLTATQEAFWQEDQGQVIRDAIGLKQRNARTAIGIFPTGDLLWVMAAQKPTSPQNSGLSLAELAEFLQSQGVKDALNLDGGSSSALYYQGQTESGKFNEQGQPILRPVKSVLFIRK
;
A
#
# COMPACT_ATOMS: atom_id res chain seq x y z
N MET A 1 12.67 -2.24 23.34
CA MET A 1 12.09 -1.07 22.66
C MET A 1 10.94 -1.61 21.82
N ILE A 2 9.73 -1.07 21.97
CA ILE A 2 8.59 -1.43 21.14
C ILE A 2 8.31 -0.24 20.22
N ASP A 3 8.67 -0.36 18.95
CA ASP A 3 8.32 0.63 17.93
C ASP A 3 6.95 0.26 17.35
N ALA A 4 6.12 1.26 17.08
CA ALA A 4 4.80 1.08 16.49
C ALA A 4 4.57 2.11 15.38
N VAL A 5 3.92 1.67 14.30
CA VAL A 5 3.45 2.54 13.23
C VAL A 5 1.97 2.24 12.98
N GLY A 6 1.18 3.30 12.83
CA GLY A 6 -0.22 3.18 12.41
C GLY A 6 -0.30 2.87 10.92
N GLY A 7 -1.23 2.00 10.56
CA GLY A 7 -1.56 1.66 9.18
C GLY A 7 -3.01 1.21 9.08
N GLY A 8 -3.44 0.83 7.89
CA GLY A 8 -4.79 0.33 7.66
C GLY A 8 -5.23 0.52 6.21
N PRO A 9 -6.22 -0.27 5.76
CA PRO A 9 -6.85 -1.37 6.48
C PRO A 9 -5.97 -2.61 6.58
N ARG A 10 -6.37 -3.58 7.40
CA ARG A 10 -5.83 -4.95 7.29
C ARG A 10 -6.18 -5.52 5.91
N LEU A 11 -5.21 -6.19 5.29
CA LEU A 11 -5.31 -6.85 3.98
C LEU A 11 -5.55 -8.35 4.13
N LEU A 12 -4.79 -9.00 5.02
CA LEU A 12 -4.87 -10.44 5.29
C LEU A 12 -5.03 -10.70 6.79
N PRO A 13 -5.74 -11.78 7.18
CA PRO A 13 -6.33 -12.82 6.33
C PRO A 13 -7.61 -12.38 5.60
N GLN A 14 -8.15 -11.22 5.96
CA GLN A 14 -9.34 -10.62 5.33
C GLN A 14 -9.16 -9.11 5.24
N LEU A 15 -9.65 -8.53 4.14
CA LEU A 15 -9.70 -7.08 3.94
C LEU A 15 -10.76 -6.45 4.86
N THR A 16 -10.36 -5.52 5.72
CA THR A 16 -11.24 -4.90 6.75
C THR A 16 -11.56 -3.43 6.51
N ALA A 17 -11.49 -2.99 5.25
CA ALA A 17 -11.67 -1.58 4.89
C ALA A 17 -13.00 -0.98 5.36
N THR A 18 -14.09 -1.75 5.34
CA THR A 18 -15.39 -1.28 5.82
C THR A 18 -15.44 -1.22 7.36
N GLN A 19 -14.89 -2.23 8.04
CA GLN A 19 -14.87 -2.32 9.50
C GLN A 19 -14.02 -1.21 10.12
N GLU A 20 -12.95 -0.81 9.45
CA GLU A 20 -12.07 0.32 9.83
C GLU A 20 -12.52 1.65 9.22
N ALA A 21 -13.74 1.68 8.66
CA ALA A 21 -14.38 2.83 8.03
C ALA A 21 -13.64 3.42 6.80
N PHE A 22 -12.52 2.87 6.32
CA PHE A 22 -11.83 3.27 5.07
C PHE A 22 -12.75 3.32 3.84
N TRP A 23 -13.78 2.47 3.83
CA TRP A 23 -14.83 2.41 2.83
C TRP A 23 -16.21 2.44 3.51
N GLN A 24 -17.14 3.20 2.95
CA GLN A 24 -18.54 3.19 3.37
C GLN A 24 -19.46 3.42 2.18
N GLU A 25 -20.50 2.60 2.12
CA GLU A 25 -21.55 2.64 1.10
C GLU A 25 -22.90 2.69 1.80
N ASP A 26 -23.80 3.54 1.32
CA ASP A 26 -25.18 3.65 1.79
C ASP A 26 -26.13 3.59 0.59
N GLN A 27 -27.09 2.68 0.63
CA GLN A 27 -28.06 2.44 -0.45
C GLN A 27 -27.46 2.34 -1.87
N GLY A 28 -26.27 1.73 -2.00
CA GLY A 28 -25.58 1.59 -3.30
C GLY A 28 -24.74 2.79 -3.71
N GLN A 29 -24.73 3.87 -2.91
CA GLN A 29 -23.92 5.05 -3.13
C GLN A 29 -22.68 5.04 -2.23
N VAL A 30 -21.51 5.24 -2.82
CA VAL A 30 -20.25 5.39 -2.08
C VAL A 30 -20.27 6.73 -1.36
N ILE A 31 -20.38 6.70 -0.04
CA ILE A 31 -20.37 7.90 0.80
C ILE A 31 -18.98 8.18 1.39
N ARG A 32 -18.09 7.17 1.41
CA ARG A 32 -16.69 7.34 1.80
C ARG A 32 -15.78 6.36 1.06
N ASP A 33 -14.74 6.90 0.44
CA ASP A 33 -13.60 6.14 -0.06
C ASP A 33 -12.30 6.90 0.25
N ALA A 34 -11.77 6.72 1.45
CA ALA A 34 -10.63 7.52 1.92
C ALA A 34 -9.28 7.11 1.29
N ILE A 35 -9.22 5.94 0.66
CA ILE A 35 -7.98 5.33 0.18
C ILE A 35 -8.05 4.86 -1.27
N GLY A 36 -9.14 5.18 -1.98
CA GLY A 36 -9.37 4.73 -3.35
C GLY A 36 -9.44 3.20 -3.42
N LEU A 37 -10.31 2.56 -2.63
CA LEU A 37 -10.30 1.11 -2.37
C LEU A 37 -10.24 0.27 -3.65
N LYS A 38 -11.09 0.62 -4.61
CA LYS A 38 -11.25 -0.07 -5.89
C LYS A 38 -10.28 0.44 -6.97
N GLN A 39 -9.59 1.54 -6.73
CA GLN A 39 -8.69 2.17 -7.71
C GLN A 39 -7.32 1.50 -7.71
N ARG A 40 -6.81 1.20 -8.90
CA ARG A 40 -5.40 0.85 -9.08
C ARG A 40 -4.55 2.08 -8.84
N ASN A 41 -3.62 1.98 -7.89
CA ASN A 41 -2.75 3.07 -7.50
C ASN A 41 -1.42 2.51 -6.99
N ALA A 42 -0.48 3.40 -6.70
CA ALA A 42 0.69 3.03 -5.93
C ALA A 42 0.26 2.60 -4.53
N ARG A 43 0.76 1.46 -4.04
CA ARG A 43 0.43 0.94 -2.71
C ARG A 43 1.69 0.55 -1.95
N THR A 44 1.63 0.65 -0.63
CA THR A 44 2.63 0.03 0.24
C THR A 44 1.95 -0.83 1.28
N ALA A 45 2.62 -1.91 1.70
CA ALA A 45 2.12 -2.81 2.72
C ALA A 45 3.27 -3.48 3.46
N ILE A 46 2.94 -3.98 4.65
CA ILE A 46 3.79 -4.89 5.40
C ILE A 46 3.04 -6.20 5.62
N GLY A 47 3.74 -7.30 5.37
CA GLY A 47 3.26 -8.66 5.57
C GLY A 47 4.13 -9.41 6.58
N ILE A 48 3.53 -10.40 7.24
CA ILE A 48 4.21 -11.33 8.14
C ILE A 48 3.97 -12.74 7.60
N PHE A 49 5.04 -13.52 7.42
CA PHE A 49 4.97 -14.93 7.06
C PHE A 49 4.60 -15.81 8.27
N PRO A 50 4.14 -17.06 8.06
CA PRO A 50 3.95 -18.01 9.15
C PRO A 50 5.18 -18.19 10.04
N THR A 51 6.38 -18.11 9.47
CA THR A 51 7.69 -18.18 10.14
C THR A 51 7.98 -16.99 11.05
N GLY A 52 7.26 -15.88 10.89
CA GLY A 52 7.52 -14.60 11.57
C GLY A 52 8.38 -13.62 10.75
N ASP A 53 8.89 -14.03 9.59
CA ASP A 53 9.63 -13.15 8.69
C ASP A 53 8.73 -12.03 8.15
N LEU A 54 9.32 -10.86 7.90
CA LEU A 54 8.62 -9.69 7.37
C LEU A 54 8.78 -9.59 5.85
N LEU A 55 7.70 -9.23 5.16
CA LEU A 55 7.70 -8.83 3.76
C LEU A 55 7.29 -7.36 3.66
N TRP A 56 8.15 -6.51 3.12
CA TRP A 56 7.81 -5.12 2.81
C TRP A 56 7.55 -4.99 1.32
N VAL A 57 6.41 -4.41 0.95
CA VAL A 57 5.98 -4.34 -0.45
C VAL A 57 5.65 -2.91 -0.82
N MET A 58 6.14 -2.50 -1.98
CA MET A 58 5.65 -1.35 -2.72
C MET A 58 5.17 -1.84 -4.10
N ALA A 59 3.91 -1.61 -4.42
CA ALA A 59 3.38 -1.76 -5.77
C ALA A 59 3.39 -0.38 -6.44
N ALA A 60 4.24 -0.20 -7.46
CA ALA A 60 4.36 1.05 -8.19
C ALA A 60 3.37 1.12 -9.37
N GLN A 61 3.05 2.35 -9.77
CA GLN A 61 2.46 2.63 -11.07
C GLN A 61 3.51 2.46 -12.19
N LYS A 62 3.03 2.30 -13.41
CA LYS A 62 3.86 2.32 -14.62
C LYS A 62 3.99 3.77 -15.11
N PRO A 63 5.20 4.28 -15.38
CA PRO A 63 5.40 5.61 -15.94
C PRO A 63 4.65 5.84 -17.27
N THR A 64 4.47 4.78 -18.06
CA THR A 64 3.79 4.80 -19.37
C THR A 64 2.27 4.75 -19.27
N SER A 65 1.70 4.45 -18.10
CA SER A 65 0.25 4.43 -17.87
C SER A 65 -0.07 4.83 -16.41
N PRO A 66 0.24 6.09 -16.02
CA PRO A 66 0.15 6.53 -14.63
C PRO A 66 -1.28 6.52 -14.06
N GLN A 67 -2.31 6.63 -14.90
CA GLN A 67 -3.71 6.68 -14.46
C GLN A 67 -4.36 5.30 -14.28
N ASN A 68 -3.78 4.22 -14.85
CA ASN A 68 -4.41 2.89 -14.87
C ASN A 68 -3.43 1.75 -14.57
N SER A 69 -2.55 1.95 -13.60
CA SER A 69 -1.54 0.98 -13.18
C SER A 69 -1.33 0.98 -11.66
N GLY A 70 -0.50 0.06 -11.17
CA GLY A 70 -0.44 -0.28 -9.75
C GLY A 70 -1.50 -1.32 -9.39
N LEU A 71 -1.91 -1.36 -8.13
CA LEU A 71 -2.86 -2.33 -7.60
C LEU A 71 -3.98 -1.66 -6.80
N SER A 72 -5.18 -2.23 -6.87
CA SER A 72 -6.24 -2.02 -5.89
C SER A 72 -5.89 -2.72 -4.57
N LEU A 73 -6.62 -2.45 -3.49
CA LEU A 73 -6.37 -3.13 -2.22
C LEU A 73 -6.66 -4.63 -2.29
N ALA A 74 -7.68 -5.04 -3.06
CA ALA A 74 -7.99 -6.45 -3.26
C ALA A 74 -6.86 -7.17 -4.00
N GLU A 75 -6.36 -6.60 -5.10
CA GLU A 75 -5.24 -7.18 -5.85
C GLU A 75 -3.94 -7.21 -5.04
N LEU A 76 -3.71 -6.23 -4.17
CA LEU A 76 -2.57 -6.26 -3.25
C LEU A 76 -2.70 -7.38 -2.20
N ALA A 77 -3.90 -7.59 -1.65
CA ALA A 77 -4.15 -8.69 -0.72
C ALA A 77 -3.97 -10.06 -1.40
N GLU A 78 -4.50 -10.23 -2.60
CA GLU A 78 -4.31 -11.43 -3.43
C GLU A 78 -2.83 -11.67 -3.74
N PHE A 79 -2.08 -10.63 -4.12
CA PHE A 79 -0.64 -10.72 -4.32
C PHE A 79 0.07 -11.21 -3.05
N LEU A 80 -0.16 -10.57 -1.90
CA LEU A 80 0.47 -10.97 -0.63
C LEU A 80 0.11 -12.40 -0.24
N GLN A 81 -1.15 -12.80 -0.42
CA GLN A 81 -1.61 -14.17 -0.15
C GLN A 81 -0.88 -15.17 -1.05
N SER A 82 -0.72 -14.87 -2.34
CA SER A 82 0.02 -15.72 -3.29
C SER A 82 1.50 -15.86 -2.95
N GLN A 83 2.09 -14.90 -2.21
CA GLN A 83 3.45 -15.01 -1.71
C GLN A 83 3.55 -15.89 -0.44
N GLY A 84 2.42 -16.28 0.17
CA GLY A 84 2.38 -17.07 1.41
C GLY A 84 2.38 -16.24 2.70
N VAL A 85 2.08 -14.94 2.61
CA VAL A 85 1.91 -14.06 3.78
C VAL A 85 0.66 -14.49 4.56
N LYS A 86 0.75 -14.57 5.90
CA LYS A 86 -0.40 -14.89 6.77
C LYS A 86 -1.20 -13.66 7.20
N ASP A 87 -0.50 -12.60 7.56
CA ASP A 87 -1.05 -11.37 8.11
C ASP A 87 -0.47 -10.19 7.33
N ALA A 88 -1.31 -9.24 6.94
CA ALA A 88 -0.84 -8.08 6.19
C ALA A 88 -1.63 -6.82 6.52
N LEU A 89 -0.94 -5.69 6.53
CA LEU A 89 -1.47 -4.37 6.80
C LEU A 89 -1.11 -3.41 5.66
N ASN A 90 -2.09 -2.68 5.15
CA ASN A 90 -1.86 -1.59 4.21
C ASN A 90 -1.19 -0.41 4.93
N LEU A 91 -0.27 0.26 4.25
CA LEU A 91 0.39 1.48 4.72
C LEU A 91 0.02 2.65 3.79
N ASP A 92 0.61 3.83 4.03
CA ASP A 92 0.31 5.01 3.22
C ASP A 92 0.70 4.78 1.74
N GLY A 93 -0.18 5.21 0.83
CA GLY A 93 -0.09 4.88 -0.60
C GLY A 93 0.08 6.11 -1.48
N GLY A 94 -0.20 5.93 -2.77
CA GLY A 94 -0.17 7.02 -3.74
C GLY A 94 1.20 7.70 -3.80
N SER A 95 1.22 9.03 -3.70
CA SER A 95 2.47 9.80 -3.77
C SER A 95 3.38 9.63 -2.55
N SER A 96 2.92 8.95 -1.47
CA SER A 96 3.77 8.54 -0.35
C SER A 96 4.56 7.27 -0.63
N SER A 97 4.14 6.47 -1.61
CA SER A 97 4.78 5.20 -1.90
C SER A 97 6.21 5.45 -2.40
N ALA A 98 7.19 5.05 -1.61
CA ALA A 98 8.59 5.10 -1.99
C ALA A 98 9.36 3.95 -1.34
N LEU A 99 10.36 3.43 -2.04
CA LEU A 99 11.32 2.46 -1.52
C LEU A 99 12.72 3.06 -1.61
N TYR A 100 13.44 3.10 -0.49
CA TYR A 100 14.83 3.52 -0.45
C TYR A 100 15.74 2.30 -0.31
N TYR A 101 16.65 2.12 -1.24
CA TYR A 101 17.61 1.02 -1.23
C TYR A 101 18.97 1.50 -1.74
N GLN A 102 20.02 1.31 -0.93
CA GLN A 102 21.42 1.59 -1.29
C GLN A 102 21.67 3.00 -1.89
N GLY A 103 21.08 4.04 -1.32
CA GLY A 103 21.27 5.42 -1.81
C GLY A 103 20.31 5.83 -2.92
N GLN A 104 19.46 4.92 -3.41
CA GLN A 104 18.51 5.18 -4.47
C GLN A 104 17.08 5.15 -3.94
N THR A 105 16.26 6.08 -4.42
CA THR A 105 14.84 6.17 -4.08
C THR A 105 14.03 5.80 -5.32
N GLU A 106 13.25 4.74 -5.21
CA GLU A 106 12.23 4.37 -6.18
C GLU A 106 10.90 4.99 -5.79
N SER A 107 10.28 5.75 -6.71
CA SER A 107 8.93 6.30 -6.51
C SER A 107 7.87 5.30 -6.96
N GLY A 108 6.81 5.18 -6.16
CA GLY A 108 5.65 4.38 -6.53
C GLY A 108 4.68 5.11 -7.46
N LYS A 109 4.72 6.44 -7.57
CA LYS A 109 3.70 7.24 -8.28
C LYS A 109 4.32 8.15 -9.34
N PHE A 110 3.62 8.32 -10.46
CA PHE A 110 4.05 9.15 -11.58
C PHE A 110 3.00 10.19 -11.95
N ASN A 111 3.42 11.34 -12.47
CA ASN A 111 2.52 12.33 -13.05
C ASN A 111 2.09 11.91 -14.47
N GLU A 112 1.24 12.70 -15.13
CA GLU A 112 0.74 12.38 -16.47
C GLU A 112 1.84 12.30 -17.53
N GLN A 113 2.96 12.98 -17.30
CA GLN A 113 4.15 12.98 -18.15
C GLN A 113 5.10 11.79 -17.84
N GLY A 114 4.71 10.89 -16.94
CA GLY A 114 5.52 9.74 -16.53
C GLY A 114 6.71 10.09 -15.63
N GLN A 115 6.75 11.29 -15.07
CA GLN A 115 7.82 11.72 -14.15
C GLN A 115 7.48 11.28 -12.72
N PRO A 116 8.48 10.84 -11.94
CA PRO A 116 8.26 10.36 -10.57
C PRO A 116 7.78 11.49 -9.67
N ILE A 117 6.84 11.17 -8.78
CA ILE A 117 6.36 12.07 -7.73
C ILE A 117 6.97 11.60 -6.41
N LEU A 118 7.75 12.46 -5.77
CA LEU A 118 8.26 12.27 -4.42
C LEU A 118 7.67 13.34 -3.50
N ARG A 119 7.29 12.95 -2.28
CA ARG A 119 6.77 13.88 -1.28
C ARG A 119 7.36 13.60 0.11
N PRO A 120 7.43 14.62 0.99
CA PRO A 120 7.74 14.40 2.39
C PRO A 120 6.72 13.49 3.07
N VAL A 121 7.20 12.52 3.83
CA VAL A 121 6.38 11.60 4.65
C VAL A 121 6.67 11.82 6.13
N LYS A 122 5.70 11.49 6.99
CA LYS A 122 5.80 11.71 8.44
C LYS A 122 6.61 10.64 9.16
N SER A 123 6.58 9.42 8.66
CA SER A 123 7.22 8.25 9.26
C SER A 123 7.70 7.31 8.17
N VAL A 124 8.81 6.62 8.45
CA VAL A 124 9.34 5.56 7.58
C VAL A 124 9.60 4.32 8.42
N LEU A 125 9.37 3.15 7.81
CA LEU A 125 9.95 1.90 8.28
C LEU A 125 11.36 1.81 7.70
N PHE A 126 12.36 1.58 8.54
CA PHE A 126 13.74 1.39 8.10
C PHE A 126 14.37 0.19 8.82
N ILE A 127 15.22 -0.54 8.11
CA ILE A 127 16.06 -1.59 8.68
C ILE A 127 17.51 -1.17 8.46
N ARG A 128 18.30 -1.20 9.52
CA ARG A 128 19.74 -0.99 9.49
C ARG A 128 20.43 -2.25 9.99
N LYS A 129 21.38 -2.76 9.22
CA LYS A 129 22.29 -3.81 9.67
C LYS A 129 23.39 -3.21 10.54
#